data_AF-A0A497QRG0-F1
#
_entry.id   AF-A0A497QRG0-F1
#
_cell.length_a   1.000
_cell.length_b   1.000
_cell.length_c   1.000
_cell.angle_alpha   90.00
_cell.angle_beta   90.00
_cell.angle_gamma   90.00
#
_symmetry.space_group_name_H-M   'P 1'
#
loop_
_entity.id
_entity.type
_entity.pdbx_description
1 polymer ?
#
loop_
_entity_poly.entity_id
_entity_poly.type
_entity_poly.pdbx_seq_one_letter_code
_entity_poly.pdbx_strand_id
1 'polypeptide(L)'
;LEVVAELKGITIVTADHGNCDDMLSPDGKTKTAHSLNPVGFWIVDNNWQGEYEIKSNLEEPSLANVAATILNLLGFEQPASYRESLLTFKQS
;
A
#
# COMPACT_ATOMS: atom_id res chain seq x y z
N LEU A 1 10.28 0.23 -11.84
CA LEU A 1 10.81 0.98 -10.67
C LEU A 1 11.94 1.92 -11.06
N GLU A 2 12.87 1.48 -11.92
CA GLU A 2 14.03 2.28 -12.37
C GLU A 2 13.66 3.68 -12.87
N VAL A 3 12.74 3.81 -13.83
CA VAL A 3 12.34 5.13 -14.37
C VAL A 3 11.78 6.07 -13.31
N VAL A 4 10.95 5.57 -12.38
CA VAL A 4 10.39 6.41 -11.30
C VAL A 4 11.49 6.86 -10.34
N ALA A 5 12.44 5.98 -10.03
CA ALA A 5 13.60 6.31 -9.21
C ALA A 5 14.51 7.36 -9.87
N GLU A 6 14.77 7.25 -11.17
CA GLU A 6 15.54 8.24 -11.94
C GLU A 6 14.88 9.62 -11.91
N LEU A 7 13.55 9.66 -11.96
CA LEU A 7 12.75 10.88 -11.84
C LEU A 7 12.56 11.35 -10.39
N LYS A 8 13.20 10.69 -9.43
CA LYS A 8 13.09 10.99 -7.99
C LYS A 8 11.65 10.95 -7.46
N GLY A 9 10.79 10.14 -8.09
CA GLY A 9 9.43 9.90 -7.66
C GLY A 9 9.34 8.80 -6.59
N ILE A 10 8.14 8.64 -6.05
CA ILE A 10 7.79 7.60 -5.09
C ILE A 10 6.89 6.57 -5.79
N THR A 11 7.18 5.28 -5.63
CA THR A 11 6.29 4.22 -6.14
C THR A 11 5.57 3.53 -4.99
N ILE A 12 4.25 3.38 -5.11
CA ILE A 12 3.47 2.46 -4.28
C ILE A 12 3.21 1.20 -5.10
N VAL A 13 3.52 0.04 -4.53
CA VAL A 13 3.20 -1.27 -5.09
C VAL A 13 2.18 -1.94 -4.18
N THR A 14 1.05 -2.36 -4.76
CA THR A 14 -0.01 -3.09 -4.05
C THR A 14 -0.81 -3.93 -5.05
N ALA A 15 -1.83 -4.64 -4.57
CA ALA A 15 -2.78 -5.38 -5.39
C ALA A 15 -4.20 -5.05 -4.91
N ASP A 16 -5.19 -5.23 -5.79
CA ASP A 16 -6.60 -5.05 -5.46
C ASP A 16 -7.22 -6.29 -4.80
N HIS A 17 -6.66 -7.47 -5.06
CA HIS A 17 -7.03 -8.72 -4.40
C HIS A 17 -5.90 -9.77 -4.54
N GLY A 18 -6.07 -10.91 -3.85
CA GLY A 18 -5.24 -12.10 -4.06
C GLY A 18 -5.80 -13.01 -5.16
N ASN A 19 -4.93 -13.84 -5.73
CA ASN A 19 -5.25 -14.90 -6.70
C ASN A 19 -4.08 -15.91 -6.76
N CYS A 20 -2.94 -15.50 -7.33
CA CYS A 20 -1.80 -16.38 -7.61
C CYS A 20 -1.09 -16.94 -6.36
N ASP A 21 -1.40 -16.38 -5.20
CA ASP A 21 -0.97 -16.81 -3.88
C ASP A 21 -1.69 -18.08 -3.38
N ASP A 22 -2.81 -18.48 -3.99
CA ASP A 22 -3.57 -19.67 -3.62
C ASP A 22 -4.16 -20.37 -4.86
N MET A 23 -3.35 -21.25 -5.46
CA MET A 23 -3.64 -21.86 -6.76
C MET A 23 -4.24 -23.27 -6.71
N LEU A 24 -4.22 -23.93 -5.54
CA LEU A 24 -4.67 -25.32 -5.39
C LEU A 24 -5.64 -25.44 -4.21
N SER A 25 -6.80 -26.05 -4.44
CA SER A 25 -7.73 -26.40 -3.37
C SER A 25 -7.20 -27.57 -2.53
N PRO A 26 -7.77 -27.83 -1.32
CA PRO A 26 -7.35 -28.96 -0.49
C PRO A 26 -7.47 -30.35 -1.14
N ASP A 27 -8.34 -30.50 -2.15
CA ASP A 27 -8.49 -31.72 -2.97
C ASP A 27 -7.57 -31.76 -4.20
N GLY A 28 -6.65 -30.80 -4.33
CA GLY A 28 -5.62 -30.77 -5.37
C GLY A 28 -6.08 -30.23 -6.73
N LYS A 29 -7.29 -29.67 -6.82
CA LYS A 29 -7.78 -29.05 -8.06
C LYS A 29 -7.26 -27.63 -8.20
N THR A 30 -7.10 -27.19 -9.45
CA THR A 30 -6.76 -25.81 -9.76
C THR A 30 -7.87 -24.87 -9.26
N LYS A 31 -7.49 -23.89 -8.45
CA LYS A 31 -8.36 -22.80 -8.03
C LYS A 31 -8.24 -21.65 -9.03
N THR A 32 -9.39 -21.14 -9.48
CA THR A 32 -9.47 -20.05 -10.47
C THR A 32 -10.09 -18.77 -9.90
N ALA A 33 -10.62 -18.84 -8.68
CA ALA A 33 -11.23 -17.72 -7.98
C ALA A 33 -10.18 -16.94 -7.16
N HIS A 34 -10.52 -15.70 -6.80
CA HIS A 34 -9.70 -14.88 -5.90
C HIS A 34 -9.49 -15.55 -4.54
N SER A 35 -8.39 -15.19 -3.88
CA SER A 35 -8.14 -15.55 -2.49
C SER A 35 -8.68 -14.45 -1.55
N LEU A 36 -8.84 -14.80 -0.27
CA LEU A 36 -9.14 -13.84 0.80
C LEU A 36 -7.87 -13.39 1.53
N ASN A 37 -6.69 -13.70 0.96
CA ASN A 37 -5.43 -13.34 1.59
C ASN A 37 -5.22 -11.84 1.52
N PRO A 38 -4.53 -11.25 2.52
CA PRO A 38 -4.17 -9.85 2.47
C PRO A 38 -3.23 -9.58 1.30
N VAL A 39 -3.34 -8.37 0.75
CA VAL A 39 -2.44 -7.87 -0.28
C VAL A 39 -1.28 -7.11 0.35
N GLY A 40 -0.10 -7.19 -0.26
CA GLY A 40 1.02 -6.38 0.18
C GLY A 40 0.84 -4.90 -0.16
N PHE A 41 1.51 -4.06 0.62
CA PHE A 41 1.59 -2.63 0.41
C PHE A 41 3.04 -2.20 0.64
N TRP A 42 3.71 -1.77 -0.41
CA TRP A 42 5.11 -1.35 -0.36
C TRP A 42 5.24 0.07 -0.89
N ILE A 43 6.07 0.86 -0.21
CA ILE A 43 6.51 2.17 -0.68
C ILE A 43 7.99 2.04 -1.05
N VAL A 44 8.30 2.39 -2.29
CA VAL A 44 9.66 2.52 -2.80
C VAL A 44 9.93 4.00 -2.99
N ASP A 45 10.65 4.57 -2.03
CA ASP A 45 11.14 5.95 -2.07
C ASP A 45 12.67 5.94 -1.90
N ASN A 46 13.38 6.22 -3.00
CA ASN A 46 14.85 6.24 -3.00
C ASN A 46 15.44 7.49 -2.34
N ASN A 47 14.63 8.50 -2.07
CA ASN A 47 15.03 9.73 -1.39
C ASN A 47 14.50 9.80 0.05
N TRP A 48 14.00 8.68 0.58
CA TRP A 48 13.45 8.62 1.93
C TRP A 48 14.54 8.94 2.97
N GLN A 49 14.33 10.03 3.71
CA GLN A 49 15.22 10.48 4.78
C GLN A 49 14.69 10.15 6.18
N GLY A 50 13.66 9.29 6.26
CA GLY A 50 13.01 8.95 7.52
C GLY A 50 11.86 9.88 7.91
N GLU A 51 11.37 10.69 6.97
CA GLU A 51 10.32 11.71 7.14
C GLU A 51 8.96 11.12 7.55
N TYR A 52 8.73 9.85 7.22
CA TYR A 52 7.49 9.13 7.53
C TYR A 52 7.74 7.66 7.79
N GLU A 53 6.78 7.00 8.43
CA GLU A 53 6.76 5.57 8.69
C GLU A 53 5.36 4.98 8.51
N ILE A 54 5.28 3.67 8.27
CA ILE A 54 4.02 2.94 8.26
C ILE A 54 3.46 2.91 9.69
N LYS A 55 2.22 3.34 9.86
CA LYS A 55 1.51 3.27 11.14
C LYS A 55 1.41 1.83 11.62
N SER A 56 1.85 1.58 12.84
CA SER A 56 1.76 0.28 13.51
C SER A 56 0.45 0.04 14.25
N ASN A 57 -0.36 1.09 14.43
CA ASN A 57 -1.56 1.09 15.28
C ASN A 57 -2.89 1.24 14.50
N LEU A 58 -2.91 0.98 13.20
CA LEU A 58 -4.15 0.89 12.43
C LEU A 58 -4.83 -0.46 12.72
N GLU A 59 -6.04 -0.43 13.29
CA GLU A 59 -6.79 -1.67 13.61
C GLU A 59 -7.09 -2.49 12.34
N GLU A 60 -7.56 -1.85 11.27
CA GLU A 60 -7.98 -2.53 10.05
C GLU A 60 -7.54 -1.75 8.78
N PRO A 61 -6.26 -1.84 8.41
CA PRO A 61 -5.76 -1.25 7.17
C PRO A 61 -6.42 -1.94 5.95
N SER A 62 -6.79 -1.14 4.96
CA SER A 62 -7.50 -1.61 3.77
C SER A 62 -7.11 -0.81 2.53
N LEU A 63 -7.59 -1.23 1.36
CA LEU A 63 -7.41 -0.48 0.12
C LEU A 63 -7.98 0.96 0.18
N ALA A 64 -9.00 1.20 1.02
CA ALA A 64 -9.58 2.53 1.19
C ALA A 64 -8.58 3.55 1.78
N ASN A 65 -7.52 3.09 2.45
CA ASN A 65 -6.49 3.96 3.01
C ASN A 65 -5.44 4.42 1.97
N VAL A 66 -5.36 3.73 0.81
CA VAL A 66 -4.30 3.98 -0.20
C VAL A 66 -4.43 5.37 -0.81
N ALA A 67 -5.66 5.83 -1.10
CA ALA A 67 -5.87 7.15 -1.70
C ALA A 67 -5.38 8.29 -0.80
N ALA A 68 -5.69 8.24 0.49
CA ALA A 68 -5.20 9.21 1.46
C ALA A 68 -3.68 9.15 1.64
N THR A 69 -3.12 7.95 1.59
CA THR A 69 -1.66 7.73 1.65
C THR A 69 -0.94 8.40 0.47
N ILE A 70 -1.47 8.27 -0.75
CA ILE A 70 -0.94 8.94 -1.94
C ILE A 70 -1.02 10.46 -1.79
N LEU A 71 -2.14 11.00 -1.32
CA LEU A 71 -2.29 12.45 -1.13
C LEU A 71 -1.26 13.00 -0.15
N ASN A 72 -1.03 12.34 0.98
CA ASN A 72 -0.02 12.79 1.93
C ASN A 72 1.40 12.70 1.36
N LEU A 73 1.75 11.64 0.62
CA LEU A 73 3.06 11.53 -0.06
C LEU A 73 3.27 12.62 -1.12
N LEU A 74 2.19 13.10 -1.74
CA LEU A 74 2.22 14.24 -2.66
C LEU A 74 2.25 15.61 -1.94
N GLY A 75 2.25 15.63 -0.60
CA GLY A 75 2.28 16.86 0.19
C GLY A 75 0.91 17.52 0.39
N PHE A 76 -0.19 16.81 0.14
CA PHE A 76 -1.55 17.31 0.34
C PHE A 76 -2.17 16.76 1.63
N GLU A 77 -3.06 17.56 2.22
CA GLU A 77 -3.96 17.07 3.27
C GLU A 77 -5.05 16.18 2.66
N GLN A 78 -5.34 15.06 3.33
CA GLN A 78 -6.40 14.16 2.91
C GLN A 78 -7.78 14.78 3.22
N PRO A 79 -8.82 14.54 2.40
CA PRO A 79 -10.19 14.92 2.72
C PRO A 79 -10.71 14.20 3.99
N ALA A 80 -11.56 14.86 4.77
CA ALA A 80 -12.16 14.27 5.97
C ALA A 80 -13.06 13.05 5.69
N SER A 81 -13.55 12.90 4.46
CA SER A 81 -14.37 11.75 4.06
C SER A 81 -13.56 10.51 3.70
N TYR A 82 -12.24 10.61 3.59
CA TYR A 82 -11.37 9.49 3.27
C TYR A 82 -10.98 8.74 4.55
N ARG A 83 -10.66 7.45 4.41
CA ARG A 83 -9.97 6.76 5.49
C ARG A 83 -8.58 7.38 5.68
N GLU A 84 -8.06 7.29 6.90
CA GLU A 84 -6.75 7.83 7.20
C GLU A 84 -5.64 7.19 6.38
N SER A 85 -4.63 7.99 6.07
CA SER A 85 -3.36 7.52 5.49
C SER A 85 -2.73 6.43 6.36
N LEU A 86 -2.10 5.47 5.69
CA LEU A 86 -1.29 4.41 6.29
C LEU A 86 0.02 4.94 6.88
N LEU A 87 0.33 6.22 6.68
CA LEU A 87 1.57 6.85 7.10
C LEU A 87 1.37 7.80 8.27
N THR A 88 2.38 7.82 9.14
CA THR A 88 2.62 8.91 10.08
C THR A 88 3.86 9.66 9.61
N PHE A 89 3.73 10.98 9.46
CA PHE A 89 4.86 11.86 9.21
C PHE A 89 5.46 12.30 10.54
N LYS A 90 6.78 12.29 10.64
CA LYS A 90 7.48 12.79 11.82
C LYS A 90 7.37 14.31 11.81
N GLN A 91 6.90 14.89 12.91
CA GLN A 91 6.94 16.35 13.05
C GLN A 91 8.41 16.78 13.11
N SER A 92 8.77 17.80 12.31
CA SER A 92 10.06 18.48 12.39
C SER A 92 10.22 19.23 13.70
#